data_AF-A0A662Y3X6-F1
#
_entry.id   AF-A0A662Y3X6-F1
#
_cell.length_a   1.000
_cell.length_b   1.000
_cell.length_c   1.000
_cell.angle_alpha   90.00
_cell.angle_beta   90.00
_cell.angle_gamma   90.00
#
_symmetry.space_group_name_H-M   'P 1'
#
loop_
_entity.id
_entity.type
_entity.pdbx_description
1 polymer ?
#
loop_
_entity_poly.entity_id
_entity_poly.type
_entity_poly.pdbx_seq_one_letter_code
_entity_poly.pdbx_strand_id
1 'polypeptide(L)' 'ASCIDSTAPPEAVFAREVKKLQQEQFKPAEQLTLEPYERDHAVVVGSYRAPKKEKK' A
#
# COMPACT_ATOMS: atom_id res chain seq x y z
N ALA A 1 -10.59 -4.11 -3.05
CA ALA A 1 -9.49 -5.01 -3.48
C ALA A 1 -9.90 -5.88 -4.67
N SER A 2 -11.18 -6.24 -4.79
CA SER A 2 -11.69 -7.12 -5.85
C SER A 2 -11.42 -6.63 -7.28
N CYS A 3 -11.23 -5.33 -7.53
CA CYS A 3 -10.86 -4.84 -8.86
C CYS A 3 -9.43 -5.22 -9.30
N ILE A 4 -8.56 -5.67 -8.38
CA ILE A 4 -7.21 -6.14 -8.70
C ILE A 4 -7.18 -7.67 -8.80
N ASP A 5 -7.73 -8.34 -7.78
CA ASP A 5 -7.86 -9.78 -7.74
C ASP A 5 -9.08 -10.14 -6.87
N SER A 6 -10.18 -10.58 -7.51
CA SER A 6 -11.42 -10.96 -6.83
C SER A 6 -11.33 -12.31 -6.11
N THR A 7 -10.25 -13.07 -6.31
CA THR A 7 -10.11 -14.44 -5.78
C THR A 7 -9.20 -14.51 -4.56
N ALA A 8 -8.33 -13.52 -4.38
CA ALA A 8 -7.43 -13.41 -3.25
C ALA A 8 -8.05 -12.58 -2.11
N PRO A 9 -7.69 -12.88 -0.84
CA PRO A 9 -8.12 -12.06 0.28
C PRO A 9 -7.52 -10.63 0.18
N PRO A 10 -8.25 -9.59 0.63
CA PRO A 10 -7.86 -8.19 0.48
C PRO A 10 -6.51 -7.87 1.12
N GLU A 11 -6.20 -8.46 2.28
CA GLU A 11 -4.92 -8.28 2.96
C GLU A 11 -3.73 -8.75 2.11
N ALA A 12 -3.88 -9.89 1.41
CA ALA A 12 -2.84 -10.41 0.53
C ALA A 12 -2.64 -9.53 -0.71
N VAL A 13 -3.74 -8.98 -1.25
CA VAL A 13 -3.70 -8.03 -2.38
C VAL A 13 -2.98 -6.74 -1.95
N PHE A 14 -3.30 -6.20 -0.78
CA PHE A 14 -2.65 -5.00 -0.26
C PHE A 14 -1.14 -5.21 -0.06
N ALA A 15 -0.73 -6.32 0.56
CA ALA A 15 0.68 -6.63 0.75
C ALA A 15 1.44 -6.75 -0.58
N ARG A 16 0.81 -7.34 -1.61
CA ARG A 16 1.41 -7.44 -2.96
C ARG A 16 1.58 -6.07 -3.61
N GLU A 17 0.56 -5.22 -3.56
CA GLU A 17 0.64 -3.87 -4.15
C GLU A 17 1.63 -2.97 -3.41
N VAL A 18 1.68 -3.02 -2.06
CA VAL A 18 2.70 -2.32 -1.28
C VAL A 18 4.11 -2.77 -1.67
N LYS A 19 4.33 -4.08 -1.85
CA LYS A 19 5.62 -4.62 -2.27
C LYS A 19 6.00 -4.16 -3.68
N LYS A 20 5.03 -4.08 -4.60
CA LYS A 20 5.22 -3.55 -5.95
C LYS A 20 5.61 -2.06 -5.91
N LEU A 21 4.94 -1.26 -5.09
CA LEU A 21 5.29 0.15 -4.87
C LEU A 21 6.72 0.30 -4.32
N GLN A 22 7.12 -0.55 -3.37
CA GLN A 22 8.50 -0.56 -2.85
C GLN A 22 9.55 -0.86 -3.94
N GLN A 23 9.24 -1.76 -4.90
CA GLN A 23 10.11 -2.04 -6.04
C GLN A 23 10.22 -0.84 -6.99
N GLU A 24 9.15 -0.06 -7.12
CA GLU A 24 9.09 1.18 -7.91
C GLU A 24 9.79 2.38 -7.21
N GLN A 25 10.58 2.16 -6.15
CA GLN A 25 11.20 3.20 -5.32
C GLN A 25 10.21 4.11 -4.58
N PHE A 26 8.97 3.66 -4.41
CA PHE A 26 8.01 4.32 -3.53
C PHE A 26 8.21 3.83 -2.10
N LYS A 27 8.43 4.76 -1.17
CA LYS A 27 8.56 4.44 0.25
C LYS A 27 7.20 4.63 0.93
N PRO A 28 6.45 3.56 1.23
CA PRO A 28 5.21 3.66 1.97
C PRO A 28 5.48 4.20 3.38
N ALA A 29 4.63 5.11 3.84
CA ALA A 29 4.70 5.75 5.15
C ALA A 29 3.50 5.38 6.02
N GLU A 30 2.31 5.28 5.43
CA GLU A 30 1.08 4.96 6.12
C GLU A 30 0.17 4.10 5.23
N GLN A 31 -0.59 3.20 5.85
CA GLN A 31 -1.64 2.44 5.21
C GLN A 31 -2.90 2.57 6.06
N LEU A 32 -3.99 3.02 5.45
CA LEU A 32 -5.28 3.23 6.10
C LEU A 32 -6.36 2.42 5.39
N THR A 33 -7.21 1.74 6.15
CA THR A 33 -8.43 1.08 5.65
C THR A 33 -9.59 2.08 5.65
N LEU A 34 -10.42 2.06 4.61
CA LEU A 34 -11.58 2.96 4.50
C LEU A 34 -12.84 2.43 5.22
N GLU A 35 -12.69 1.42 6.07
CA GLU A 35 -13.78 0.88 6.88
C GLU A 35 -14.18 1.88 7.98
N PRO A 36 -15.49 2.17 8.18
CA PRO A 36 -16.66 1.40 7.73
C PRO A 36 -17.31 1.84 6.40
N TYR A 37 -16.78 2.86 5.73
CA TYR A 37 -17.43 3.49 4.57
C TYR A 37 -17.28 2.67 3.28
N GLU A 38 -16.08 2.13 3.04
CA GLU A 38 -15.80 1.27 1.87
C GLU A 38 -15.10 -0.03 2.31
N ARG A 39 -15.79 -1.14 2.14
CA ARG A 39 -15.28 -2.48 2.46
C ARG A 39 -14.18 -2.89 1.48
N ASP A 40 -13.14 -3.55 1.98
CA ASP A 40 -12.00 -4.06 1.19
C ASP A 40 -11.23 -2.98 0.41
N HIS A 41 -11.32 -1.70 0.81
CA HIS A 41 -10.56 -0.60 0.22
C HIS A 41 -9.52 -0.07 1.22
N ALA A 42 -8.32 0.19 0.72
CA ALA A 42 -7.22 0.73 1.51
C ALA A 42 -6.47 1.80 0.71
N VAL A 43 -6.02 2.82 1.42
CA VAL A 43 -5.19 3.91 0.90
C VAL A 43 -3.78 3.73 1.46
N VAL A 44 -2.79 3.72 0.58
CA VAL A 44 -1.38 3.69 0.97
C VAL A 44 -0.77 5.04 0.64
N VAL A 45 -0.30 5.74 1.67
CA VAL A 45 0.38 7.03 1.56
C VAL A 45 1.87 6.80 1.70
N GLY A 46 2.66 7.49 0.89
CA GLY A 46 4.11 7.36 0.91
C GLY A 46 4.79 8.40 0.04
N SER A 47 6.11 8.32 0.00
CA SER A 47 6.94 9.26 -0.73
C SER A 47 7.70 8.56 -1.85
N TYR A 48 7.54 9.06 -3.06
CA TYR A 48 8.29 8.58 -4.22
C TYR A 48 9.74 9.09 -4.18
N ARG A 49 10.73 8.19 -4.30
CA ARG A 49 12.16 8.52 -4.23
C ARG A 49 12.54 9.34 -3.00
N ALA A 50 12.01 8.98 -1.84
CA ALA A 50 12.33 9.65 -0.59
C ALA A 50 13.86 9.63 -0.35
N PRO A 51 14.46 10.76 0.04
CA PRO A 51 15.88 10.78 0.40
C PRO A 51 16.11 9.79 1.56
N LYS A 52 17.19 9.01 1.46
CA LYS A 52 17.61 8.14 2.59
C LYS A 52 17.86 9.06 3.78
N LYS A 53 17.09 8.90 4.86
CA LYS A 53 17.36 9.62 6.12
C LYS A 53 18.79 9.28 6.54
N GLU A 54 19.70 10.25 6.47
CA GLU A 54 21.01 10.14 7.07
C GLU A 54 20.81 9.93 8.58
N LYS A 55 21.34 8.82 9.09
CA LYS A 55 21.41 8.58 10.53
C LYS A 55 22.46 9.55 11.07
N LYS A 56 22.03 10.66 11.67
CA LYS A 56 22.87 11.44 12.59
C LYS A 56 23.14 10.63 13.85
#